data_AF-A0A523SXY8-F1
#
_entry.id   AF-A0A523SXY8-F1
#
_cell.length_a   1.000
_cell.length_b   1.000
_cell.length_c   1.000
_cell.angle_alpha   90.00
_cell.angle_beta   90.00
_cell.angle_gamma   90.00
#
_symmetry.space_group_name_H-M   'P 1'
#
loop_
_entity.id
_entity.type
_entity.pdbx_description
1 polymer ?
#
loop_
_entity_poly.entity_id
_entity_poly.type
_entity_poly.pdbx_seq_one_letter_code
_entity_poly.pdbx_strand_id
1 'polypeptide(L)'
;MNSEKKGFLAEITTRRANLLEVLVIAVLIALGVNLLTASFLSFLSLPPAVLISIGSGLALIGVFYLLFRILARRTQIRNYQGFIVYDFKTNALVNVNRYHLAEELTMLIKAAFTENKDLQTIWNEYPLRDIHIKPAETKEGSNSEAGISFVFPYGNGGELPKSVKLIEEAVEYYVLNELSRHISFYFEDEFEKKHLITLKREDIPDVLMKNRFLDLLTKPMDERTAFLKSPAPISKDKKNIWLSYSQTGALFQHFELVLPRKSVVTRLKGNQIEIKTRGFKLTIGVDFIECGSILPYGFGEYYLQRKFDVRLPLWRFKINVGVRADFNWGTILSGVGKRYCRWVDSFLDRLDETISEERFFDGIGWKSAVTVIEGLKGRTSRKGRM
;
A
#
# COMPACT_ATOMS: atom_id res chain seq x y z
N MET A 1 19.10 12.38 0.19
CA MET A 1 18.42 13.69 0.30
C MET A 1 16.92 13.39 0.28
N ASN A 2 16.30 13.30 1.46
CA ASN A 2 14.91 12.88 1.60
C ASN A 2 13.99 14.01 1.13
N SER A 3 13.44 13.86 -0.07
CA SER A 3 12.16 14.49 -0.39
C SER A 3 11.13 13.89 0.55
N GLU A 4 10.77 14.58 1.63
CA GLU A 4 9.51 14.31 2.33
C GLU A 4 8.39 14.33 1.28
N LYS A 5 7.93 13.16 0.85
CA LYS A 5 6.79 13.03 -0.05
C LYS A 5 5.58 13.55 0.72
N LYS A 6 5.26 14.83 0.55
CA LYS A 6 4.06 15.43 1.14
C LYS A 6 2.84 14.63 0.66
N GLY A 7 2.02 14.15 1.60
CA GLY A 7 0.74 13.47 1.31
C GLY A 7 -0.15 14.31 0.39
N PHE A 8 -1.09 13.69 -0.31
CA PHE A 8 -1.94 14.33 -1.31
C PHE A 8 -2.63 15.58 -0.79
N LEU A 9 -3.19 15.50 0.41
CA LEU A 9 -3.98 16.57 1.01
C LEU A 9 -3.06 17.70 1.49
N ALA A 10 -1.83 17.37 1.90
CA ALA A 10 -0.77 18.35 2.18
C ALA A 10 -0.30 19.05 0.89
N GLU A 11 -0.21 18.31 -0.21
CA GLU A 11 0.12 18.86 -1.52
C GLU A 11 -1.00 19.76 -2.05
N ILE A 12 -2.27 19.36 -1.89
CA ILE A 12 -3.44 20.19 -2.24
C ILE A 12 -3.46 21.48 -1.43
N THR A 13 -3.16 21.44 -0.14
CA THR A 13 -3.15 22.66 0.70
C THR A 13 -2.01 23.61 0.33
N THR A 14 -0.81 23.08 0.07
CA THR A 14 0.32 23.88 -0.44
C THR A 14 0.00 24.48 -1.81
N ARG A 15 -0.60 23.70 -2.70
CA ARG A 15 -1.04 24.19 -4.03
C ARG A 15 -2.16 25.22 -3.93
N ARG A 16 -3.01 25.21 -2.90
CA ARG A 16 -4.02 26.26 -2.68
C ARG A 16 -3.39 27.61 -2.33
N ALA A 17 -2.31 27.63 -1.57
CA ALA A 17 -1.56 28.86 -1.32
C ALA A 17 -1.00 29.44 -2.64
N ASN A 18 -0.38 28.58 -3.46
CA ASN A 18 0.11 28.96 -4.79
C ASN A 18 -1.03 29.35 -5.74
N LEU A 19 -2.22 28.75 -5.62
CA LEU A 19 -3.39 29.12 -6.42
C LEU A 19 -3.96 30.47 -6.00
N LEU A 20 -3.99 30.78 -4.70
CA LEU A 20 -4.41 32.09 -4.21
C LEU A 20 -3.45 33.17 -4.72
N GLU A 21 -2.15 32.89 -4.72
CA GLU A 21 -1.13 33.74 -5.33
C GLU A 21 -1.35 33.92 -6.83
N VAL A 22 -1.62 32.85 -7.59
CA VAL A 22 -1.97 32.93 -9.02
C VAL A 22 -3.28 33.70 -9.23
N LEU A 23 -4.27 33.57 -8.35
CA LEU A 23 -5.54 34.29 -8.42
C LEU A 23 -5.34 35.78 -8.17
N VAL A 24 -4.52 36.14 -7.18
CA VAL A 24 -4.15 37.53 -6.88
C VAL A 24 -3.39 38.13 -8.06
N ILE A 25 -2.40 37.41 -8.61
CA ILE A 25 -1.67 37.83 -9.81
C ILE A 25 -2.62 37.99 -11.00
N ALA A 26 -3.55 37.05 -11.20
CA ALA A 26 -4.54 37.13 -12.28
C ALA A 26 -5.51 38.31 -12.10
N VAL A 27 -5.93 38.61 -10.87
CA VAL A 27 -6.77 39.79 -10.56
C VAL A 27 -5.99 41.08 -10.83
N LEU A 28 -4.72 41.15 -10.42
CA LEU A 28 -3.84 42.31 -10.67
C LEU A 28 -3.58 42.50 -12.17
N ILE A 29 -3.33 41.42 -12.91
CA ILE A 29 -3.18 41.45 -14.37
C ILE A 29 -4.51 41.87 -15.01
N ALA A 30 -5.65 41.33 -14.59
CA ALA A 30 -6.95 41.70 -15.13
C ALA A 30 -7.29 43.17 -14.86
N LEU A 31 -6.97 43.68 -13.66
CA LEU A 31 -7.10 45.10 -13.32
C LEU A 31 -6.17 45.97 -14.19
N GLY A 32 -4.90 45.57 -14.32
CA GLY A 32 -3.93 46.29 -15.14
C GLY A 32 -4.33 46.31 -16.62
N VAL A 33 -4.76 45.18 -17.17
CA VAL A 33 -5.28 45.08 -18.55
C VAL A 33 -6.54 45.91 -18.70
N ASN A 34 -7.48 45.89 -17.75
CA ASN A 34 -8.69 46.72 -17.80
C ASN A 34 -8.40 48.22 -17.78
N LEU A 35 -7.41 48.68 -17.01
CA LEU A 35 -6.97 50.07 -17.00
C LEU A 35 -6.34 50.48 -18.34
N LEU A 36 -5.56 49.58 -18.96
CA LEU A 36 -4.97 49.79 -20.28
C LEU A 36 -6.01 49.75 -21.40
N THR A 37 -6.96 48.80 -21.37
CA THR A 37 -8.02 48.69 -22.38
C THR A 37 -9.06 49.79 -22.27
N ALA A 38 -9.34 50.33 -21.08
CA ALA A 38 -10.20 51.53 -20.95
C ALA A 38 -9.64 52.72 -21.76
N SER A 39 -8.32 52.81 -21.89
CA SER A 39 -7.64 53.83 -22.71
C SER A 39 -7.60 53.47 -24.21
N PHE A 40 -7.71 52.18 -24.56
CA PHE A 40 -7.65 51.69 -25.95
C PHE A 40 -9.04 51.55 -26.60
N LEU A 41 -10.07 51.29 -25.80
CA LEU A 41 -11.45 51.08 -26.25
C LEU A 41 -12.13 52.36 -26.75
N SER A 42 -11.58 53.54 -26.46
CA SER A 42 -11.98 54.78 -27.12
C SER A 42 -11.70 54.80 -28.63
N PHE A 43 -10.90 53.83 -29.14
CA PHE A 43 -10.55 53.69 -30.55
C PHE A 43 -11.41 52.65 -31.29
N LEU A 44 -12.03 51.70 -30.58
CA LEU A 44 -12.89 50.67 -31.17
C LEU A 44 -14.36 51.05 -30.93
N SER A 45 -15.07 51.50 -31.96
CA SER A 45 -16.49 51.90 -31.93
C SER A 45 -17.48 50.73 -31.73
N LEU A 46 -17.18 49.79 -30.82
CA LEU A 46 -18.04 48.66 -30.51
C LEU A 46 -19.09 49.01 -29.43
N PRO A 47 -20.30 48.44 -29.52
CA PRO A 47 -21.30 48.59 -28.46
C PRO A 47 -20.81 48.02 -27.12
N PRO A 48 -21.03 48.72 -25.99
CA PRO A 48 -20.58 48.28 -24.66
C PRO A 48 -21.07 46.87 -24.27
N ALA A 49 -22.26 46.47 -24.71
CA ALA A 49 -22.83 45.15 -24.42
C ALA A 49 -22.00 43.99 -25.04
N VAL A 50 -21.40 44.19 -26.21
CA VAL A 50 -20.57 43.17 -26.89
C VAL A 50 -19.26 42.98 -26.13
N LEU A 51 -18.64 44.07 -25.68
CA LEU A 51 -17.42 44.05 -24.89
C LEU A 51 -17.60 43.34 -23.53
N ILE A 52 -18.70 43.64 -22.82
CA ILE A 52 -19.05 42.97 -21.55
C ILE A 52 -19.28 41.47 -21.76
N SER A 53 -19.93 41.09 -22.87
CA SER A 53 -20.22 39.69 -23.19
C SER A 53 -18.94 38.91 -23.51
N ILE A 54 -18.04 39.47 -24.31
CA ILE A 54 -16.73 38.86 -24.64
C ILE A 54 -15.86 38.74 -23.37
N GLY A 55 -15.77 39.80 -22.57
CA GLY A 55 -15.01 39.81 -21.32
C GLY A 55 -15.52 38.79 -20.31
N SER A 56 -16.84 38.72 -20.11
CA SER A 56 -17.47 37.74 -19.22
C SER A 56 -17.27 36.31 -19.72
N GLY A 57 -17.37 36.09 -21.03
CA GLY A 57 -17.10 34.79 -21.65
C GLY A 57 -15.67 34.31 -21.41
N LEU A 58 -14.67 35.16 -21.65
CA LEU A 58 -13.26 34.83 -21.40
C LEU A 58 -12.96 34.57 -19.91
N ALA A 59 -13.54 35.36 -19.01
CA ALA A 59 -13.42 35.12 -17.57
C ALA A 59 -14.03 33.78 -17.15
N LEU A 60 -15.23 33.46 -17.63
CA LEU A 60 -15.89 32.18 -17.35
C LEU A 60 -15.10 30.99 -17.90
N ILE A 61 -14.52 31.11 -19.10
CA ILE A 61 -13.65 30.09 -19.69
C ILE A 61 -12.40 29.87 -18.82
N GLY A 62 -11.77 30.96 -18.34
CA GLY A 62 -10.60 30.87 -17.45
C GLY A 62 -10.92 30.19 -16.12
N VAL A 63 -12.04 30.56 -15.49
CA VAL A 63 -12.53 29.92 -14.26
C VAL A 63 -12.86 28.44 -14.50
N PHE A 64 -13.54 28.13 -15.60
CA PHE A 64 -13.91 26.75 -15.94
C PHE A 64 -12.68 25.89 -16.23
N TYR A 65 -11.66 26.44 -16.90
CA TYR A 65 -10.39 25.77 -17.15
C TYR A 65 -9.64 25.46 -15.84
N LEU A 66 -9.55 26.42 -14.92
CA LEU A 66 -8.92 26.22 -13.61
C LEU A 66 -9.68 25.19 -12.77
N LEU A 67 -11.02 25.29 -12.74
CA LEU A 67 -11.86 24.29 -12.11
C LEU A 67 -11.61 22.92 -12.73
N PHE A 68 -11.67 22.77 -14.05
CA PHE A 68 -11.43 21.50 -14.74
C PHE A 68 -10.05 20.91 -14.42
N ARG A 69 -9.00 21.74 -14.39
CA ARG A 69 -7.62 21.31 -14.06
C ARG A 69 -7.48 20.82 -12.62
N ILE A 70 -8.16 21.46 -11.66
CA ILE A 70 -8.21 21.01 -10.26
C ILE A 70 -9.03 19.72 -10.15
N LEU A 71 -10.15 19.67 -10.88
CA LEU A 71 -11.08 18.54 -10.90
C LEU A 71 -10.46 17.29 -11.55
N ALA A 72 -9.44 17.42 -12.40
CA ALA A 72 -8.76 16.29 -13.04
C ALA A 72 -7.80 15.52 -12.12
N ARG A 73 -7.33 16.11 -11.00
CA ARG A 73 -6.36 15.48 -10.09
C ARG A 73 -7.01 15.02 -8.79
N ARG A 74 -7.87 14.00 -8.86
CA ARG A 74 -8.58 13.41 -7.69
C ARG A 74 -8.08 12.04 -7.28
N THR A 75 -7.26 11.44 -8.12
CA THR A 75 -6.81 10.07 -8.01
C THR A 75 -5.36 10.05 -7.57
N GLN A 76 -5.11 9.35 -6.48
CA GLN A 76 -3.79 8.97 -6.02
C GLN A 76 -3.57 7.52 -6.39
N ILE A 77 -2.47 7.21 -7.07
CA ILE A 77 -2.03 5.84 -7.30
C ILE A 77 -0.61 5.73 -6.75
N ARG A 78 -0.39 4.75 -5.87
CA ARG A 78 0.92 4.42 -5.33
C ARG A 78 1.15 2.93 -5.45
N ASN A 79 2.33 2.55 -5.90
CA ASN A 79 2.78 1.16 -5.98
C ASN A 79 3.97 1.00 -5.05
N TYR A 80 3.87 0.06 -4.12
CA TYR A 80 4.95 -0.28 -3.19
C TYR A 80 5.57 -1.59 -3.63
N GLN A 81 6.86 -1.55 -3.94
CA GLN A 81 7.64 -2.74 -4.25
C GLN A 81 8.36 -3.21 -2.99
N GLY A 82 7.91 -4.35 -2.47
CA GLY A 82 8.57 -5.07 -1.40
C GLY A 82 9.27 -6.33 -1.91
N PHE A 83 9.92 -7.03 -0.99
CA PHE A 83 10.55 -8.30 -1.28
C PHE A 83 10.34 -9.33 -0.18
N ILE A 84 10.53 -10.59 -0.53
CA ILE A 84 10.67 -11.69 0.43
C ILE A 84 11.92 -12.48 0.07
N VAL A 85 12.50 -13.12 1.07
CA VAL A 85 13.63 -14.02 0.89
C VAL A 85 13.15 -15.44 1.12
N TYR A 86 13.45 -16.32 0.18
CA TYR A 86 13.05 -17.72 0.23
C TYR A 86 14.29 -18.61 0.16
N ASP A 87 14.35 -19.58 1.07
CA ASP A 87 15.43 -20.55 1.18
C ASP A 87 15.04 -21.85 0.44
N PHE A 88 15.76 -22.12 -0.64
CA PHE A 88 15.55 -23.28 -1.51
C PHE A 88 15.84 -24.60 -0.80
N LYS A 89 16.70 -24.58 0.23
CA LYS A 89 17.10 -25.76 0.99
C LYS A 89 16.04 -26.18 1.99
N THR A 90 15.42 -25.22 2.67
CA THR A 90 14.41 -25.50 3.70
C THR A 90 12.97 -25.39 3.19
N ASN A 91 12.74 -24.96 1.95
CA ASN A 91 11.42 -24.63 1.41
C ASN A 91 10.65 -23.66 2.34
N ALA A 92 11.31 -22.59 2.79
CA ALA A 92 10.73 -21.67 3.76
C ALA A 92 11.09 -20.22 3.48
N LEU A 93 10.22 -19.30 3.91
CA LEU A 93 10.57 -17.88 3.97
C LEU A 93 11.63 -17.64 5.05
N VAL A 94 12.61 -16.83 4.70
CA VAL A 94 13.66 -16.36 5.59
C VAL A 94 13.20 -15.05 6.20
N ASN A 95 13.20 -15.02 7.53
CA ASN A 95 12.94 -13.79 8.25
C ASN A 95 14.07 -12.77 7.97
N VAL A 96 13.70 -11.54 7.62
CA VAL A 96 14.61 -10.42 7.45
C VAL A 96 14.38 -9.45 8.59
N ASN A 97 15.30 -9.48 9.57
CA ASN A 97 15.15 -8.66 10.78
C ASN A 97 15.00 -7.17 10.43
N ARG A 98 14.10 -6.49 11.15
CA ARG A 98 13.72 -5.08 10.98
C ARG A 98 13.03 -4.75 9.65
N TYR A 99 12.67 -5.76 8.87
CA TYR A 99 11.84 -5.58 7.68
C TYR A 99 10.44 -6.14 7.93
N HIS A 100 9.51 -5.23 8.23
CA HIS A 100 8.20 -5.56 8.77
C HIS A 100 7.40 -6.51 7.86
N LEU A 101 7.43 -6.30 6.54
CA LEU A 101 6.76 -7.20 5.59
C LEU A 101 7.30 -8.63 5.71
N ALA A 102 8.61 -8.83 5.68
CA ALA A 102 9.22 -10.16 5.73
C ALA A 102 9.02 -10.85 7.10
N GLU A 103 9.10 -10.08 8.20
CA GLU A 103 8.84 -10.57 9.56
C GLU A 103 7.40 -11.08 9.71
N GLU A 104 6.42 -10.24 9.35
CA GLU A 104 5.00 -10.59 9.45
C GLU A 104 4.66 -11.74 8.51
N LEU A 105 5.05 -11.71 7.23
CA LEU A 105 4.75 -12.81 6.31
C LEU A 105 5.34 -14.15 6.78
N THR A 106 6.58 -14.15 7.29
CA THR A 106 7.19 -15.36 7.83
C THR A 106 6.40 -15.89 9.04
N MET A 107 5.91 -14.99 9.90
CA MET A 107 5.09 -15.34 11.05
C MET A 107 3.72 -15.89 10.63
N LEU A 108 3.02 -15.19 9.73
CA LEU A 108 1.69 -15.53 9.24
C LEU A 108 1.68 -16.90 8.57
N ILE A 109 2.65 -17.17 7.68
CA ILE A 109 2.76 -18.46 6.99
C ILE A 109 3.04 -19.60 7.99
N LYS A 110 3.97 -19.40 8.93
CA LYS A 110 4.28 -20.42 9.95
C LYS A 110 3.08 -20.71 10.85
N ALA A 111 2.37 -19.68 11.28
CA ALA A 111 1.18 -19.84 12.11
C ALA A 111 0.06 -20.57 11.34
N ALA A 112 -0.14 -20.23 10.06
CA ALA A 112 -1.12 -20.89 9.21
C ALA A 112 -0.81 -22.39 9.02
N PHE A 113 0.45 -22.76 8.76
CA PHE A 113 0.87 -24.16 8.60
C PHE A 113 0.81 -24.99 9.89
N THR A 114 0.89 -24.32 11.03
CA THR A 114 0.74 -24.96 12.33
C THR A 114 -0.68 -25.46 12.53
N GLU A 115 -1.67 -24.68 12.10
CA GLU A 115 -3.08 -25.00 12.32
C GLU A 115 -3.75 -25.72 11.16
N ASN A 116 -3.39 -25.37 9.92
CA ASN A 116 -3.96 -25.94 8.71
C ASN A 116 -2.89 -26.70 7.91
N LYS A 117 -2.96 -28.02 7.98
CA LYS A 117 -2.03 -28.92 7.28
C LYS A 117 -2.21 -28.90 5.76
N ASP A 118 -3.40 -28.60 5.27
CA ASP A 118 -3.65 -28.53 3.83
C ASP A 118 -2.87 -27.35 3.20
N LEU A 119 -2.78 -26.22 3.89
CA LEU A 119 -1.95 -25.08 3.44
C LEU A 119 -0.47 -25.46 3.37
N GLN A 120 0.01 -26.22 4.36
CA GLN A 120 1.39 -26.72 4.38
C GLN A 120 1.64 -27.71 3.24
N THR A 121 0.69 -28.61 2.97
CA THR A 121 0.76 -29.56 1.86
C THR A 121 0.83 -28.83 0.52
N ILE A 122 -0.05 -27.84 0.28
CA ILE A 122 -0.03 -27.01 -0.92
C ILE A 122 1.34 -26.33 -1.11
N TRP A 123 1.93 -25.81 -0.04
CA TRP A 123 3.25 -25.17 -0.09
C TRP A 123 4.37 -26.14 -0.45
N ASN A 124 4.29 -27.38 0.04
CA ASN A 124 5.29 -28.42 -0.22
C ASN A 124 5.15 -29.04 -1.61
N GLU A 125 3.93 -29.17 -2.12
CA GLU A 125 3.65 -29.70 -3.46
C GLU A 125 3.99 -28.70 -4.57
N TYR A 126 3.85 -27.40 -4.29
CA TYR A 126 4.09 -26.33 -5.26
C TYR A 126 5.11 -25.32 -4.71
N PRO A 127 6.37 -25.70 -4.43
CA PRO A 127 7.33 -24.78 -3.81
C PRO A 127 7.74 -23.65 -4.76
N LEU A 128 8.13 -22.49 -4.22
CA LEU A 128 8.49 -21.31 -5.04
C LEU A 128 9.73 -21.53 -5.93
N ARG A 129 10.56 -22.53 -5.61
CA ARG A 129 11.72 -22.89 -6.43
C ARG A 129 11.34 -23.45 -7.81
N ASP A 130 10.13 -23.97 -7.95
CA ASP A 130 9.63 -24.60 -9.19
C ASP A 130 8.93 -23.58 -10.09
N ILE A 131 8.93 -22.29 -9.73
CA ILE A 131 8.40 -21.21 -10.55
C ILE A 131 9.30 -21.05 -11.78
N HIS A 132 8.84 -21.56 -12.92
CA HIS A 132 9.53 -21.41 -14.19
C HIS A 132 9.30 -19.99 -14.74
N ILE A 133 10.38 -19.21 -14.81
CA ILE A 133 10.40 -17.89 -15.43
C ILE A 133 10.07 -18.05 -16.92
N LYS A 134 8.83 -17.82 -17.31
CA LYS A 134 8.50 -17.46 -18.69
C LYS A 134 8.52 -15.93 -18.75
N PRO A 135 9.46 -15.29 -19.46
CA PRO A 135 9.39 -13.86 -19.67
C PRO A 135 8.06 -13.56 -20.37
N ALA A 136 7.27 -12.68 -19.77
CA ALA A 136 6.05 -12.19 -20.39
C ALA A 136 6.41 -11.51 -21.72
N GLU A 137 5.76 -11.92 -22.81
CA GLU A 137 5.68 -11.04 -23.97
C GLU A 137 4.88 -9.81 -23.53
N THR A 138 5.55 -8.67 -23.44
CA THR A 138 4.93 -7.37 -23.16
C THR A 138 3.91 -7.08 -24.24
N LYS A 139 2.64 -7.43 -24.00
CA LYS A 139 1.53 -6.84 -24.73
C LYS A 139 1.20 -5.54 -24.03
N GLU A 140 1.72 -4.44 -24.58
CA GLU A 140 1.16 -3.12 -24.33
C GLU A 140 -0.34 -3.17 -24.58
N GLY A 141 -1.13 -2.84 -23.56
CA GLY A 141 -2.59 -2.73 -23.68
C GLY A 141 -3.39 -3.74 -22.87
N SER A 142 -3.19 -3.83 -21.56
CA SER A 142 -4.32 -4.15 -20.68
C SER A 142 -4.92 -2.83 -20.17
N ASN A 143 -6.06 -2.45 -20.72
CA ASN A 143 -6.88 -1.36 -20.19
C ASN A 143 -7.38 -1.77 -18.80
N SER A 144 -6.59 -1.46 -17.78
CA SER A 144 -7.02 -1.43 -16.38
C SER A 144 -7.97 -0.24 -16.23
N GLU A 145 -9.28 -0.50 -16.19
CA GLU A 145 -10.30 0.51 -15.87
C GLU A 145 -10.02 1.21 -14.52
N ALA A 146 -9.18 0.61 -13.69
CA ALA A 146 -8.74 1.12 -12.40
C ALA A 146 -7.40 1.88 -12.43
N GLY A 147 -6.79 2.20 -13.58
CA GLY A 147 -5.61 3.10 -13.69
C GLY A 147 -4.35 2.70 -12.90
N ILE A 148 -4.40 1.63 -12.11
CA ILE A 148 -3.23 0.95 -11.55
C ILE A 148 -2.73 0.03 -12.66
N SER A 149 -1.50 0.26 -13.13
CA SER A 149 -0.79 -0.71 -13.97
C SER A 149 -0.29 -1.83 -13.06
N PHE A 150 -1.16 -2.82 -12.86
CA PHE A 150 -0.74 -4.14 -12.45
C PHE A 150 -0.04 -4.73 -13.67
N VAL A 151 1.30 -4.71 -13.68
CA VAL A 151 2.06 -5.44 -14.68
C VAL A 151 1.89 -6.91 -14.30
N PHE A 152 0.84 -7.53 -14.82
CA PHE A 152 0.72 -8.98 -14.78
C PHE A 152 1.81 -9.50 -15.72
N PRO A 153 2.84 -10.22 -15.22
CA PRO A 153 3.79 -10.90 -16.10
C PRO A 153 3.14 -12.09 -16.85
N TYR A 154 1.82 -12.18 -16.84
CA TYR A 154 1.02 -13.19 -17.50
C TYR A 154 0.04 -12.52 -18.45
N GLY A 155 0.19 -12.81 -19.74
CA GLY A 155 -0.95 -12.72 -20.65
C GLY A 155 -2.07 -13.60 -20.08
N ASN A 156 -3.30 -13.08 -20.06
CA ASN A 156 -4.51 -13.76 -19.63
C ASN A 156 -4.50 -15.27 -20.01
N GLY A 157 -4.21 -16.19 -19.07
CA GLY A 157 -4.39 -17.62 -19.33
C GLY A 157 -3.54 -18.65 -18.57
N GLY A 158 -2.48 -18.28 -17.85
CA GLY A 158 -1.73 -19.23 -17.01
C GLY A 158 -2.24 -19.26 -15.57
N GLU A 159 -2.51 -20.45 -15.00
CA GLU A 159 -2.77 -20.58 -13.56
C GLU A 159 -1.46 -20.39 -12.78
N LEU A 160 -1.42 -19.39 -11.90
CA LEU A 160 -0.31 -19.17 -10.98
C LEU A 160 -0.11 -20.40 -10.06
N PRO A 161 1.12 -20.74 -9.68
CA PRO A 161 1.37 -21.79 -8.69
C PRO A 161 0.61 -21.51 -7.39
N LYS A 162 0.04 -22.56 -6.79
CA LYS A 162 -0.82 -22.41 -5.60
C LYS A 162 -0.11 -21.77 -4.40
N SER A 163 1.22 -21.88 -4.31
CA SER A 163 2.04 -21.22 -3.29
C SER A 163 2.18 -19.71 -3.51
N VAL A 164 2.25 -19.26 -4.76
CA VAL A 164 2.23 -17.83 -5.10
C VAL A 164 0.93 -17.21 -4.59
N LYS A 165 -0.20 -17.89 -4.86
CA LYS A 165 -1.51 -17.46 -4.34
C LYS A 165 -1.55 -17.40 -2.81
N LEU A 166 -0.88 -18.33 -2.10
CA LEU A 166 -0.76 -18.27 -0.64
C LEU A 166 -0.01 -17.00 -0.18
N ILE A 167 1.04 -16.59 -0.89
CA ILE A 167 1.79 -15.36 -0.58
C ILE A 167 0.92 -14.14 -0.83
N GLU A 168 0.21 -14.08 -1.95
CA GLU A 168 -0.69 -12.97 -2.27
C GLU A 168 -1.79 -12.82 -1.21
N GLU A 169 -2.42 -13.92 -0.79
CA GLU A 169 -3.42 -13.91 0.28
C GLU A 169 -2.81 -13.46 1.63
N ALA A 170 -1.59 -13.91 1.96
CA ALA A 170 -0.90 -13.51 3.18
C ALA A 170 -0.52 -12.01 3.18
N VAL A 171 -0.07 -11.48 2.03
CA VAL A 171 0.24 -10.05 1.85
C VAL A 171 -1.03 -9.22 1.88
N GLU A 172 -2.10 -9.67 1.22
CA GLU A 172 -3.40 -9.01 1.27
C GLU A 172 -3.92 -8.93 2.71
N TYR A 173 -3.83 -10.04 3.46
CA TYR A 173 -4.16 -10.06 4.88
C TYR A 173 -3.29 -9.10 5.69
N TYR A 174 -1.97 -9.10 5.45
CA TYR A 174 -1.04 -8.18 6.08
C TYR A 174 -1.45 -6.72 5.86
N VAL A 175 -1.73 -6.31 4.61
CA VAL A 175 -2.14 -4.94 4.29
C VAL A 175 -3.47 -4.56 4.95
N LEU A 176 -4.45 -5.48 4.98
CA LEU A 176 -5.72 -5.26 5.67
C LEU A 176 -5.56 -5.13 7.18
N ASN A 177 -4.67 -5.93 7.77
CA ASN A 177 -4.36 -5.88 9.19
C ASN A 177 -3.63 -4.57 9.55
N GLU A 178 -2.68 -4.14 8.71
CA GLU A 178 -2.02 -2.84 8.87
C GLU A 178 -3.01 -1.68 8.72
N LEU A 179 -3.98 -1.80 7.81
CA LEU A 179 -5.06 -0.84 7.67
C LEU A 179 -5.95 -0.80 8.92
N SER A 180 -6.36 -1.97 9.43
CA SER A 180 -7.15 -2.11 10.65
C SER A 180 -6.46 -1.42 11.83
N ARG A 181 -5.20 -1.79 12.11
CA ARG A 181 -4.38 -1.17 13.17
C ARG A 181 -4.28 0.35 12.99
N HIS A 182 -3.92 0.81 11.79
CA HIS A 182 -3.73 2.23 11.49
C HIS A 182 -4.99 3.06 11.73
N ILE A 183 -6.13 2.57 11.24
CA ILE A 183 -7.40 3.27 11.30
C ILE A 183 -7.96 3.30 12.72
N SER A 184 -7.82 2.20 13.47
CA SER A 184 -8.29 2.14 14.86
C SER A 184 -7.66 3.24 15.72
N PHE A 185 -6.35 3.46 15.59
CA PHE A 185 -5.68 4.57 16.28
C PHE A 185 -6.13 5.95 15.79
N TYR A 186 -6.36 6.11 14.48
CA TYR A 186 -6.71 7.43 13.92
C TYR A 186 -8.08 7.95 14.39
N PHE A 187 -9.09 7.08 14.44
CA PHE A 187 -10.46 7.50 14.74
C PHE A 187 -10.80 7.53 16.23
N GLU A 188 -9.99 6.91 17.08
CA GLU A 188 -10.21 6.89 18.53
C GLU A 188 -10.14 8.29 19.15
N ASP A 189 -9.25 9.15 18.64
CA ASP A 189 -9.00 10.49 19.20
C ASP A 189 -9.77 11.62 18.49
N GLU A 190 -10.09 11.48 17.19
CA GLU A 190 -10.54 12.61 16.37
C GLU A 190 -12.06 12.68 16.11
N PHE A 191 -12.84 11.62 16.34
CA PHE A 191 -14.25 11.56 15.89
C PHE A 191 -15.22 10.89 16.88
N GLU A 192 -16.43 11.44 16.98
CA GLU A 192 -17.50 10.81 17.75
C GLU A 192 -17.95 9.48 17.11
N LYS A 193 -18.09 8.43 17.94
CA LYS A 193 -18.50 7.07 17.53
C LYS A 193 -19.79 7.03 16.68
N LYS A 194 -20.69 8.01 16.83
CA LYS A 194 -21.95 8.11 16.04
C LYS A 194 -21.75 8.29 14.53
N HIS A 195 -20.56 8.73 14.11
CA HIS A 195 -20.19 8.96 12.71
C HIS A 195 -19.36 7.84 12.09
N LEU A 196 -19.10 6.78 12.85
CA LEU A 196 -18.28 5.65 12.46
C LEU A 196 -19.13 4.39 12.38
N ILE A 197 -18.62 3.41 11.65
CA ILE A 197 -19.11 2.03 11.62
C ILE A 197 -17.91 1.12 11.87
N THR A 198 -18.06 0.14 12.74
CA THR A 198 -17.05 -0.90 12.96
C THR A 198 -17.48 -2.11 12.15
N LEU A 199 -16.75 -2.41 11.08
CA LEU A 199 -16.96 -3.62 10.29
C LEU A 199 -16.09 -4.74 10.87
N LYS A 200 -16.72 -5.85 11.22
CA LYS A 200 -16.05 -7.08 11.68
C LYS A 200 -15.87 -8.06 10.52
N ARG A 201 -15.29 -9.22 10.79
CA ARG A 201 -15.10 -10.26 9.76
C ARG A 201 -16.41 -10.68 9.12
N GLU A 202 -17.51 -10.73 9.88
CA GLU A 202 -18.83 -11.14 9.39
C GLU A 202 -19.44 -10.10 8.42
N ASP A 203 -18.99 -8.84 8.50
CA ASP A 203 -19.47 -7.75 7.66
C ASP A 203 -18.76 -7.66 6.31
N ILE A 204 -17.72 -8.49 6.07
CA ILE A 204 -16.94 -8.55 4.81
C ILE A 204 -16.86 -9.97 4.21
N PRO A 205 -18.01 -10.66 4.03
CA PRO A 205 -18.03 -12.10 3.72
C PRO A 205 -17.37 -12.46 2.39
N ASP A 206 -17.43 -11.58 1.40
CA ASP A 206 -16.87 -11.78 0.06
C ASP A 206 -15.33 -11.71 0.04
N VAL A 207 -14.74 -10.88 0.90
CA VAL A 207 -13.29 -10.83 1.15
C VAL A 207 -12.86 -12.01 2.02
N LEU A 208 -13.60 -12.26 3.11
CA LEU A 208 -13.32 -13.34 4.07
C LEU A 208 -13.24 -14.72 3.38
N MET A 209 -14.24 -15.08 2.57
CA MET A 209 -14.30 -16.39 1.90
C MET A 209 -13.19 -16.63 0.88
N LYS A 210 -12.53 -15.58 0.39
CA LYS A 210 -11.53 -15.66 -0.69
C LYS A 210 -10.09 -15.50 -0.19
N ASN A 211 -9.89 -15.24 1.10
CA ASN A 211 -8.58 -15.12 1.71
C ASN A 211 -8.46 -16.08 2.90
N ARG A 212 -7.69 -17.16 2.72
CA ARG A 212 -7.58 -18.24 3.72
C ARG A 212 -6.85 -17.79 4.98
N PHE A 213 -5.97 -16.79 4.88
CA PHE A 213 -5.27 -16.21 6.02
C PHE A 213 -6.19 -15.35 6.87
N LEU A 214 -6.98 -14.48 6.23
CA LEU A 214 -8.00 -13.68 6.91
C LEU A 214 -8.99 -14.60 7.63
N ASP A 215 -9.52 -15.62 6.95
CA ASP A 215 -10.48 -16.54 7.56
C ASP A 215 -9.90 -17.30 8.75
N LEU A 216 -8.70 -17.87 8.60
CA LEU A 216 -8.07 -18.68 9.64
C LEU A 216 -7.64 -17.84 10.85
N LEU A 217 -6.92 -16.74 10.62
CA LEU A 217 -6.22 -16.01 11.68
C LEU A 217 -7.14 -15.10 12.49
N THR A 218 -8.27 -14.68 11.93
CA THR A 218 -9.27 -13.87 12.65
C THR A 218 -10.44 -14.69 13.19
N LYS A 219 -10.47 -16.00 12.96
CA LYS A 219 -11.51 -16.88 13.49
C LYS A 219 -11.45 -16.90 15.02
N PRO A 220 -12.60 -16.77 15.73
CA PRO A 220 -12.66 -16.80 17.18
C PRO A 220 -11.92 -17.99 17.79
N MET A 221 -11.19 -17.74 18.87
CA MET A 221 -10.35 -18.74 19.51
C MET A 221 -11.14 -19.94 20.07
N ASP A 222 -12.38 -19.74 20.49
CA ASP A 222 -13.29 -20.78 20.98
C ASP A 222 -13.78 -21.73 19.87
N GLU A 223 -13.64 -21.34 18.61
CA GLU A 223 -13.94 -22.19 17.44
C GLU A 223 -12.69 -22.88 16.85
N ARG A 224 -11.53 -22.74 17.50
CA ARG A 224 -10.23 -23.21 16.98
C ARG A 224 -9.59 -24.21 17.93
N THR A 225 -9.42 -25.44 17.45
CA THR A 225 -8.84 -26.55 18.21
C THR A 225 -7.48 -26.22 18.85
N ALA A 226 -6.66 -25.39 18.18
CA ALA A 226 -5.35 -24.98 18.69
C ALA A 226 -5.41 -24.17 20.00
N PHE A 227 -6.50 -23.43 20.22
CA PHE A 227 -6.71 -22.60 21.41
C PHE A 227 -7.54 -23.30 22.49
N LEU A 228 -8.39 -24.27 22.10
CA LEU A 228 -9.14 -25.10 23.05
C LEU A 228 -8.24 -26.05 23.85
N LYS A 229 -7.19 -26.59 23.21
CA LYS A 229 -6.25 -27.54 23.84
C LYS A 229 -5.25 -26.89 24.79
N SER A 230 -5.18 -25.56 24.81
CA SER A 230 -4.20 -24.82 25.59
C SER A 230 -4.79 -23.49 26.04
N PRO A 231 -5.46 -23.44 27.20
CA PRO A 231 -5.85 -22.17 27.78
C PRO A 231 -4.59 -21.44 28.25
N ALA A 232 -4.01 -20.61 27.38
CA ALA A 232 -3.18 -19.49 27.83
C ALA A 232 -3.99 -18.70 28.89
N PRO A 233 -3.34 -18.05 29.88
CA PRO A 233 -4.07 -17.39 30.96
C PRO A 233 -5.03 -16.36 30.37
N ILE A 234 -6.30 -16.76 30.31
CA ILE A 234 -7.37 -15.96 29.77
C ILE A 234 -7.49 -14.79 30.73
N SER A 235 -6.99 -13.63 30.32
CA SER A 235 -7.39 -12.36 30.91
C SER A 235 -8.89 -12.43 31.19
N LYS A 236 -9.30 -12.11 32.43
CA LYS A 236 -10.72 -12.18 32.83
C LYS A 236 -11.64 -11.38 31.89
N ASP A 237 -11.08 -10.44 31.11
CA ASP A 237 -11.72 -9.83 29.96
C ASP A 237 -11.42 -10.58 28.65
N LYS A 238 -12.25 -11.61 28.37
CA LYS A 238 -12.29 -12.28 27.05
C LYS A 238 -12.65 -11.31 25.89
N LYS A 239 -13.14 -10.11 26.19
CA LYS A 239 -13.73 -9.20 25.19
C LYS A 239 -12.73 -8.32 24.43
N ASN A 240 -11.48 -8.18 24.87
CA ASN A 240 -10.50 -7.24 24.27
C ASN A 240 -9.14 -7.90 23.94
N ILE A 241 -9.14 -9.15 23.46
CA ILE A 241 -7.89 -9.80 23.03
C ILE A 241 -7.61 -9.41 21.59
N TRP A 242 -6.59 -8.59 21.35
CA TRP A 242 -6.19 -8.15 20.00
C TRP A 242 -5.23 -9.11 19.29
N LEU A 243 -4.37 -9.78 20.06
CA LEU A 243 -3.35 -10.71 19.56
C LEU A 243 -3.19 -11.83 20.59
N SER A 244 -3.14 -13.08 20.13
CA SER A 244 -2.88 -14.22 20.98
C SER A 244 -2.13 -15.31 20.24
N TYR A 245 -1.24 -15.99 20.95
CA TYR A 245 -0.54 -17.18 20.46
C TYR A 245 -0.97 -18.39 21.28
N SER A 246 -1.25 -19.50 20.60
CA SER A 246 -1.36 -20.79 21.27
C SER A 246 0.03 -21.34 21.59
N GLN A 247 0.12 -22.27 22.54
CA GLN A 247 1.37 -23.00 22.80
C GLN A 247 1.87 -23.81 21.59
N THR A 248 0.99 -24.15 20.65
CA THR A 248 1.36 -24.85 19.42
C THR A 248 1.98 -23.91 18.38
N GLY A 249 1.90 -22.59 18.58
CA GLY A 249 2.36 -21.58 17.61
C GLY A 249 1.25 -21.06 16.68
N ALA A 250 -0.02 -21.38 16.95
CA ALA A 250 -1.14 -20.82 16.20
C ALA A 250 -1.37 -19.35 16.59
N LEU A 251 -1.81 -18.53 15.64
CA LEU A 251 -1.94 -17.10 15.79
C LEU A 251 -3.40 -16.67 15.68
N PHE A 252 -3.86 -15.91 16.66
CA PHE A 252 -5.12 -15.18 16.60
C PHE A 252 -4.85 -13.69 16.56
N GLN A 253 -5.50 -13.01 15.61
CA GLN A 253 -5.48 -11.56 15.46
C GLN A 253 -6.92 -11.07 15.36
N HIS A 254 -7.32 -10.20 16.29
CA HIS A 254 -8.61 -9.52 16.21
C HIS A 254 -8.64 -8.62 14.98
N PHE A 255 -9.75 -8.64 14.26
CA PHE A 255 -9.91 -7.87 13.04
C PHE A 255 -11.18 -7.04 13.11
N GLU A 256 -10.99 -5.73 12.93
CA GLU A 256 -12.08 -4.78 12.75
C GLU A 256 -11.62 -3.60 11.91
N LEU A 257 -12.52 -3.05 11.10
CA LEU A 257 -12.29 -1.83 10.34
C LEU A 257 -13.22 -0.74 10.85
N VAL A 258 -12.67 0.22 11.59
CA VAL A 258 -13.41 1.40 12.09
C VAL A 258 -13.46 2.45 11.00
N LEU A 259 -14.47 2.35 10.15
CA LEU A 259 -14.58 3.18 8.96
C LEU A 259 -15.66 4.25 9.09
N PRO A 260 -15.68 5.19 8.15
CA PRO A 260 -16.79 6.08 8.00
C PRO A 260 -18.17 5.44 7.94
N ARG A 261 -19.19 6.07 8.54
CA ARG A 261 -20.57 5.55 8.42
C ARG A 261 -20.99 5.43 6.95
N LYS A 262 -21.64 4.31 6.61
CA LYS A 262 -22.00 3.90 5.23
C LYS A 262 -20.80 3.53 4.35
N SER A 263 -19.67 3.17 4.94
CA SER A 263 -18.59 2.50 4.21
C SER A 263 -19.00 1.08 3.86
N VAL A 264 -18.53 0.61 2.71
CA VAL A 264 -18.70 -0.77 2.24
C VAL A 264 -17.35 -1.26 1.78
N VAL A 265 -16.99 -2.47 2.19
CA VAL A 265 -15.79 -3.17 1.73
C VAL A 265 -16.26 -4.30 0.82
N THR A 266 -15.69 -4.39 -0.38
CA THR A 266 -16.03 -5.43 -1.36
C THR A 266 -14.78 -5.97 -2.05
N ARG A 267 -14.86 -7.21 -2.52
CA ARG A 267 -13.87 -7.82 -3.40
C ARG A 267 -14.18 -7.48 -4.86
N LEU A 268 -13.17 -6.99 -5.59
CA LEU A 268 -13.24 -6.82 -7.04
C LEU A 268 -12.75 -8.09 -7.76
N LYS A 269 -12.78 -8.13 -9.10
CA LYS A 269 -12.20 -9.24 -9.85
C LYS A 269 -10.68 -9.32 -9.58
N GLY A 270 -10.17 -10.52 -9.26
CA GLY A 270 -8.76 -10.76 -8.93
C GLY A 270 -8.42 -10.56 -7.44
N ASN A 271 -7.18 -10.15 -7.16
CA ASN A 271 -6.65 -9.88 -5.81
C ASN A 271 -6.80 -8.42 -5.40
N GLN A 272 -8.00 -7.88 -5.60
CA GLN A 272 -8.30 -6.47 -5.34
C GLN A 272 -9.46 -6.32 -4.36
N ILE A 273 -9.28 -5.41 -3.41
CA ILE A 273 -10.26 -5.03 -2.41
C ILE A 273 -10.60 -3.55 -2.61
N GLU A 274 -11.89 -3.25 -2.60
CA GLU A 274 -12.41 -1.89 -2.65
C GLU A 274 -13.05 -1.52 -1.32
N ILE A 275 -12.65 -0.36 -0.78
CA ILE A 275 -13.29 0.30 0.36
C ILE A 275 -13.93 1.56 -0.17
N LYS A 276 -15.26 1.53 -0.27
CA LYS A 276 -16.07 2.64 -0.78
C LYS A 276 -16.70 3.38 0.37
N THR A 277 -16.48 4.68 0.43
CA THR A 277 -17.10 5.59 1.41
C THR A 277 -17.89 6.69 0.68
N ARG A 278 -18.61 7.54 1.44
CA ARG A 278 -19.22 8.75 0.85
C ARG A 278 -18.17 9.71 0.30
N GLY A 279 -16.95 9.71 0.84
CA GLY A 279 -15.95 10.72 0.55
C GLY A 279 -14.83 10.30 -0.39
N PHE A 280 -14.56 9.01 -0.50
CA PHE A 280 -13.52 8.46 -1.35
C PHE A 280 -13.78 6.97 -1.64
N LYS A 281 -13.07 6.46 -2.63
CA LYS A 281 -12.97 5.05 -2.97
C LYS A 281 -11.50 4.66 -2.90
N LEU A 282 -11.16 3.66 -2.09
CA LEU A 282 -9.82 3.12 -1.94
C LEU A 282 -9.78 1.71 -2.52
N THR A 283 -8.93 1.46 -3.50
CA THR A 283 -8.70 0.14 -4.09
C THR A 283 -7.29 -0.31 -3.73
N ILE A 284 -7.17 -1.49 -3.15
CA ILE A 284 -5.91 -2.13 -2.77
C ILE A 284 -5.79 -3.40 -3.61
N GLY A 285 -4.64 -3.61 -4.24
CA GLY A 285 -4.32 -4.82 -4.99
C GLY A 285 -2.93 -5.35 -4.64
N VAL A 286 -2.78 -6.67 -4.70
CA VAL A 286 -1.52 -7.36 -4.42
C VAL A 286 -1.17 -8.26 -5.58
N ASP A 287 0.07 -8.12 -6.06
CA ASP A 287 0.64 -8.95 -7.11
C ASP A 287 2.00 -9.51 -6.68
N PHE A 288 2.20 -10.80 -6.91
CA PHE A 288 3.53 -11.40 -6.80
C PHE A 288 4.29 -11.30 -8.12
N ILE A 289 5.50 -10.72 -8.09
CA ILE A 289 6.38 -10.67 -9.26
C ILE A 289 7.36 -11.84 -9.20
N GLU A 290 7.17 -12.78 -10.12
CA GLU A 290 7.94 -14.03 -10.21
C GLU A 290 9.38 -13.89 -10.72
N CYS A 291 9.90 -12.67 -10.82
CA CYS A 291 11.31 -12.44 -11.12
C CYS A 291 12.14 -12.61 -9.84
N GLY A 292 12.42 -13.88 -9.50
CA GLY A 292 13.44 -14.22 -8.53
C GLY A 292 14.75 -13.54 -8.91
N SER A 293 15.27 -12.70 -8.03
CA SER A 293 16.52 -11.98 -8.24
C SER A 293 17.53 -12.32 -7.17
N ILE A 294 18.81 -12.15 -7.51
CA ILE A 294 19.90 -12.32 -6.56
C ILE A 294 19.76 -11.23 -5.49
N LEU A 295 19.96 -11.60 -4.23
CA LEU A 295 20.03 -10.66 -3.13
C LEU A 295 21.15 -9.64 -3.37
N PRO A 296 21.05 -8.41 -2.82
CA PRO A 296 22.16 -7.47 -2.84
C PRO A 296 23.44 -8.12 -2.32
N TYR A 297 24.58 -7.75 -2.92
CA TYR A 297 25.88 -8.33 -2.60
C TYR A 297 26.14 -8.34 -1.09
N GLY A 298 26.59 -9.49 -0.57
CA GLY A 298 26.90 -9.68 0.85
C GLY A 298 25.68 -9.77 1.79
N PHE A 299 24.45 -9.53 1.33
CA PHE A 299 23.29 -9.41 2.22
C PHE A 299 22.93 -10.75 2.89
N GLY A 300 22.94 -11.83 2.10
CA GLY A 300 22.74 -13.18 2.64
C GLY A 300 23.78 -13.56 3.69
N GLU A 301 25.06 -13.28 3.42
CA GLU A 301 26.17 -13.66 4.29
C GLU A 301 26.24 -12.82 5.56
N TYR A 302 26.25 -11.50 5.43
CA TYR A 302 26.53 -10.62 6.57
C TYR A 302 25.26 -10.23 7.35
N TYR A 303 24.15 -9.97 6.65
CA TYR A 303 22.92 -9.51 7.30
C TYR A 303 22.05 -10.69 7.75
N LEU A 304 21.78 -11.64 6.84
CA LEU A 304 20.96 -12.81 7.14
C LEU A 304 21.75 -13.93 7.85
N GLN A 305 23.08 -13.79 7.97
CA GLN A 305 23.97 -14.77 8.60
C GLN A 305 23.83 -16.18 7.98
N ARG A 306 23.58 -16.24 6.67
CA ARG A 306 23.45 -17.48 5.91
C ARG A 306 24.68 -17.68 5.04
N LYS A 307 25.28 -18.87 5.14
CA LYS A 307 26.41 -19.22 4.27
C LYS A 307 25.94 -19.18 2.82
N PHE A 308 26.72 -18.50 1.98
CA PHE A 308 26.49 -18.50 0.54
C PHE A 308 26.65 -19.92 0.00
N ASP A 309 25.61 -20.44 -0.65
CA ASP A 309 25.60 -21.73 -1.33
C ASP A 309 25.11 -21.51 -2.76
N VAL A 310 25.98 -21.79 -3.74
CA VAL A 310 25.69 -21.61 -5.17
C VAL A 310 24.63 -22.60 -5.66
N ARG A 311 24.49 -23.76 -5.00
CA ARG A 311 23.58 -24.84 -5.44
C ARG A 311 22.17 -24.67 -4.92
N LEU A 312 22.00 -24.06 -3.75
CA LEU A 312 20.72 -23.79 -3.12
C LEU A 312 20.69 -22.33 -2.63
N PRO A 313 20.64 -21.38 -3.57
CA PRO A 313 20.74 -19.97 -3.22
C PRO A 313 19.49 -19.51 -2.46
N LEU A 314 19.70 -18.51 -1.60
CA LEU A 314 18.62 -17.66 -1.14
C LEU A 314 18.14 -16.80 -2.30
N TRP A 315 16.85 -16.85 -2.59
CA TRP A 315 16.26 -16.04 -3.65
C TRP A 315 15.40 -14.93 -3.09
N ARG A 316 15.51 -13.76 -3.73
CA ARG A 316 14.67 -12.61 -3.48
C ARG A 316 13.52 -12.61 -4.48
N PHE A 317 12.29 -12.76 -4.01
CA PHE A 317 11.10 -12.53 -4.84
C PHE A 317 10.54 -11.14 -4.55
N LYS A 318 9.95 -10.52 -5.56
CA LYS A 318 9.38 -9.18 -5.46
C LYS A 318 7.88 -9.25 -5.30
N ILE A 319 7.33 -8.36 -4.49
CA ILE A 319 5.90 -8.24 -4.22
C ILE A 319 5.51 -6.81 -4.52
N ASN A 320 4.44 -6.61 -5.28
CA ASN A 320 3.86 -5.31 -5.53
C ASN A 320 2.55 -5.17 -4.77
N VAL A 321 2.42 -4.08 -4.02
CA VAL A 321 1.16 -3.65 -3.44
C VAL A 321 0.74 -2.34 -4.10
N GLY A 322 -0.31 -2.41 -4.91
CA GLY A 322 -0.88 -1.25 -5.59
C GLY A 322 -2.04 -0.67 -4.78
N VAL A 323 -2.04 0.64 -4.56
CA VAL A 323 -3.12 1.34 -3.87
C VAL A 323 -3.57 2.53 -4.71
N ARG A 324 -4.88 2.59 -4.98
CA ARG A 324 -5.53 3.72 -5.63
C ARG A 324 -6.56 4.35 -4.70
N ALA A 325 -6.46 5.65 -4.46
CA ALA A 325 -7.46 6.41 -3.73
C ALA A 325 -8.08 7.48 -4.65
N ASP A 326 -9.38 7.36 -4.91
CA ASP A 326 -10.18 8.32 -5.67
C ASP A 326 -11.02 9.15 -4.70
N PHE A 327 -10.80 10.47 -4.64
CA PHE A 327 -11.50 11.36 -3.72
C PHE A 327 -12.67 12.10 -4.37
N ASN A 328 -13.79 12.19 -3.65
CA ASN A 328 -14.97 12.95 -4.09
C ASN A 328 -14.78 14.45 -3.87
N TRP A 329 -15.30 15.28 -4.80
CA TRP A 329 -15.09 16.73 -4.78
C TRP A 329 -15.61 17.39 -3.50
N GLY A 330 -16.80 17.00 -3.02
CA GLY A 330 -17.41 17.58 -1.82
C GLY A 330 -16.59 17.34 -0.56
N THR A 331 -15.79 16.29 -0.56
CA THR A 331 -14.90 15.91 0.54
C THR A 331 -13.58 16.70 0.50
N ILE A 332 -13.04 16.96 -0.69
CA ILE A 332 -11.84 17.79 -0.87
C ILE A 332 -12.11 19.26 -0.52
N LEU A 333 -13.30 19.77 -0.84
CA LEU A 333 -13.66 21.17 -0.57
C LEU A 333 -14.11 21.41 0.88
N SER A 334 -14.72 20.43 1.54
CA SER A 334 -15.14 20.56 2.94
C SER A 334 -13.99 20.34 3.92
N GLY A 335 -13.88 21.19 4.95
CA GLY A 335 -12.87 21.04 6.01
C GLY A 335 -13.04 19.74 6.82
N VAL A 336 -14.28 19.30 7.03
CA VAL A 336 -14.60 18.02 7.68
C VAL A 336 -14.20 16.83 6.80
N GLY A 337 -14.50 16.89 5.50
CA GLY A 337 -14.13 15.83 4.56
C GLY A 337 -12.63 15.63 4.46
N LYS A 338 -11.84 16.72 4.49
CA LYS A 338 -10.38 16.62 4.55
C LYS A 338 -9.89 15.89 5.78
N ARG A 339 -10.37 16.25 6.98
CA ARG A 339 -9.98 15.57 8.23
C ARG A 339 -10.24 14.07 8.09
N TYR A 340 -11.43 13.72 7.63
CA TYR A 340 -11.84 12.33 7.47
C TYR A 340 -11.03 11.49 6.47
N CYS A 341 -10.34 12.14 5.53
CA CYS A 341 -9.50 11.50 4.53
C CYS A 341 -8.00 11.58 4.86
N ARG A 342 -7.58 12.29 5.90
CA ARG A 342 -6.16 12.45 6.26
C ARG A 342 -5.49 11.14 6.58
N TRP A 343 -6.22 10.22 7.22
CA TRP A 343 -5.67 8.91 7.53
C TRP A 343 -5.21 8.16 6.27
N VAL A 344 -5.84 8.40 5.11
CA VAL A 344 -5.45 7.75 3.84
C VAL A 344 -4.02 8.15 3.47
N ASP A 345 -3.66 9.43 3.56
CA ASP A 345 -2.28 9.88 3.29
C ASP A 345 -1.29 9.21 4.25
N SER A 346 -1.57 9.24 5.55
CA SER A 346 -0.70 8.62 6.56
C SER A 346 -0.61 7.09 6.40
N PHE A 347 -1.68 6.42 5.98
CA PHE A 347 -1.69 4.99 5.71
C PHE A 347 -0.83 4.66 4.50
N LEU A 348 -0.94 5.46 3.43
CA LEU A 348 -0.09 5.31 2.25
C LEU A 348 1.40 5.51 2.60
N ASP A 349 1.73 6.48 3.45
CA ASP A 349 3.11 6.68 3.89
C ASP A 349 3.59 5.52 4.76
N ARG A 350 2.73 4.99 5.64
CA ARG A 350 3.00 3.81 6.47
C ARG A 350 3.26 2.55 5.62
N LEU A 351 2.49 2.32 4.56
CA LEU A 351 2.76 1.22 3.64
C LEU A 351 4.11 1.38 2.94
N ASP A 352 4.50 2.60 2.56
CA ASP A 352 5.83 2.85 1.99
C ASP A 352 6.93 2.48 3.02
N GLU A 353 6.76 2.86 4.29
CA GLU A 353 7.72 2.50 5.36
C GLU A 353 7.85 1.00 5.59
N THR A 354 6.73 0.27 5.60
CA THR A 354 6.73 -1.14 6.01
C THR A 354 6.98 -2.13 4.86
N ILE A 355 6.64 -1.74 3.62
CA ILE A 355 6.73 -2.61 2.44
C ILE A 355 7.95 -2.27 1.57
N SER A 356 8.33 -1.00 1.43
CA SER A 356 9.31 -0.60 0.42
C SER A 356 10.70 -1.20 0.63
N GLU A 357 11.14 -1.95 -0.38
CA GLU A 357 12.49 -2.52 -0.45
C GLU A 357 13.56 -1.43 -0.37
N GLU A 358 13.39 -0.36 -1.15
CA GLU A 358 14.34 0.75 -1.23
C GLU A 358 14.50 1.43 0.12
N ARG A 359 13.38 1.77 0.78
CA ARG A 359 13.40 2.38 2.12
C ARG A 359 14.04 1.46 3.16
N PHE A 360 13.82 0.15 3.08
CA PHE A 360 14.47 -0.78 4.00
C PHE A 360 16.00 -0.77 3.84
N PHE A 361 16.51 -0.95 2.61
CA PHE A 361 17.95 -1.00 2.36
C PHE A 361 18.65 0.33 2.66
N ASP A 362 18.00 1.45 2.35
CA ASP A 362 18.49 2.78 2.71
C ASP A 362 18.44 3.02 4.22
N GLY A 363 17.36 2.57 4.88
CA GLY A 363 17.17 2.71 6.33
C GLY A 363 18.20 1.94 7.17
N ILE A 364 18.66 0.78 6.70
CA ILE A 364 19.78 0.06 7.33
C ILE A 364 21.16 0.54 6.83
N GLY A 365 21.21 1.48 5.88
CA GLY A 365 22.47 1.99 5.31
C GLY A 365 23.29 0.93 4.58
N TRP A 366 22.64 -0.02 3.90
CA TRP A 366 23.27 -1.26 3.43
C TRP A 366 24.49 -1.04 2.54
N LYS A 367 24.41 -0.09 1.60
CA LYS A 367 25.51 0.25 0.69
C LYS A 367 26.78 0.68 1.46
N SER A 368 26.60 1.48 2.51
CA SER A 368 27.71 1.93 3.36
C SER A 368 28.26 0.79 4.21
N ALA A 369 27.37 -0.03 4.78
CA ALA A 369 27.75 -1.17 5.62
C ALA A 369 28.63 -2.18 4.84
N VAL A 370 28.22 -2.57 3.63
CA VAL A 370 29.01 -3.46 2.77
C VAL A 370 30.39 -2.89 2.46
N THR A 371 30.46 -1.60 2.13
CA THR A 371 31.73 -0.92 1.84
C THR A 371 32.70 -1.01 3.02
N VAL A 372 32.20 -0.82 4.24
CA VAL A 372 33.02 -0.93 5.47
C VAL A 372 33.48 -2.37 5.69
N ILE A 373 32.58 -3.35 5.54
CA ILE A 373 32.90 -4.78 5.71
C ILE A 373 34.01 -5.21 4.75
N GLU A 374 33.90 -4.88 3.46
CA GLU A 374 34.90 -5.21 2.45
C GLU A 374 36.25 -4.51 2.74
N GLY A 375 36.22 -3.25 3.17
CA GLY A 375 37.42 -2.52 3.59
C GLY A 375 38.14 -3.18 4.78
N LEU A 376 37.39 -3.74 5.74
CA LEU A 376 37.95 -4.47 6.88
C LEU A 376 38.53 -5.83 6.47
N LYS A 377 37.84 -6.59 5.60
CA LYS A 377 38.34 -7.87 5.05
C LYS A 377 39.67 -7.70 4.32
N GLY A 378 39.81 -6.62 3.54
CA GLY A 378 41.07 -6.29 2.85
C GLY A 378 42.24 -6.00 3.80
N ARG A 379 41.98 -5.45 5.01
CA ARG A 379 43.01 -5.15 6.02
C ARG A 379 43.45 -6.39 6.80
N THR A 380 42.52 -7.27 7.17
CA THR A 380 42.84 -8.51 7.89
C THR A 380 43.60 -9.50 7.00
N SER A 381 43.28 -9.56 5.70
CA SER A 381 44.05 -10.33 4.70
C SER A 381 45.52 -9.90 4.59
N ARG A 382 45.82 -8.60 4.74
CA ARG A 382 47.20 -8.07 4.70
C ARG A 382 48.00 -8.34 5.96
N LYS A 383 47.37 -8.34 7.14
CA LYS A 383 48.06 -8.63 8.42
C LYS A 383 48.40 -10.11 8.61
N GLY A 384 47.74 -11.04 7.93
CA GLY A 384 48.07 -12.48 7.97
C GLY A 384 49.10 -12.93 6.93
N ARG A 385 49.62 -12.01 6.11
CA ARG A 385 50.68 -12.26 5.10
C ARG A 385 52.02 -11.58 5.44
N MET A 386 52.09 -10.88 6.58
CA MET A 386 53.34 -10.48 7.25
C MET A 386 53.55 -11.46 8.40
#